data_AF-A0A4Q3TXK2-F1
#
_entry.id   AF-A0A4Q3TXK2-F1
#
_cell.length_a   1.000
_cell.length_b   1.000
_cell.length_c   1.000
_cell.angle_alpha   90.00
_cell.angle_beta   90.00
_cell.angle_gamma   90.00
#
_symmetry.space_group_name_H-M   'P 1'
#
loop_
_entity.id
_entity.type
_entity.pdbx_description
1 polymer ?
#
loop_
_entity_poly.entity_id
_entity_poly.type
_entity_poly.pdbx_seq_one_letter_code
_entity_poly.pdbx_strand_id
1 'polypeptide(L)'
;EAMRNPYSAYVWLNDDVELDRDALSRLWAAHTSGTGQAILGCAMRGSKEGSASYSGSIQEGSHPFRFRRVEPDCARELEVDVLNGNLVLVPCIVTQKIGGFAKYLVHHGGDYEYCRRASRHGFRSRLLPGTFGVCASNPPGQRKRGLAGLRKAASPKHLPIRMGVPLYRESGGPFWWVWLASYYAKAFVKGF
;
A
#
# COMPACT_ATOMS: atom_id res chain seq x y z
N GLU A 1 -17.13 -2.58 9.28
CA GLU A 1 -18.49 -2.05 9.58
C GLU A 1 -19.11 -1.37 8.37
N ALA A 2 -18.44 -0.40 7.74
CA ALA A 2 -18.91 0.29 6.53
C ALA A 2 -19.39 -0.65 5.41
N MET A 3 -18.68 -1.76 5.17
CA MET A 3 -19.03 -2.77 4.16
C MET A 3 -20.37 -3.51 4.40
N ARG A 4 -21.03 -3.30 5.54
CA ARG A 4 -22.37 -3.82 5.80
C ARG A 4 -23.45 -3.02 5.06
N ASN A 5 -23.12 -1.81 4.61
CA ASN A 5 -24.03 -0.93 3.89
C ASN A 5 -23.65 -0.87 2.40
N PRO A 6 -24.62 -0.78 1.48
CA PRO A 6 -24.38 -0.80 0.04
C PRO A 6 -23.98 0.59 -0.49
N TYR A 7 -22.83 1.13 -0.05
CA TYR A 7 -22.29 2.36 -0.64
C TYR A 7 -21.72 2.10 -2.05
N SER A 8 -21.65 3.13 -2.88
CA SER A 8 -21.03 3.07 -4.21
C SER A 8 -19.50 2.95 -4.16
N ALA A 9 -18.89 3.52 -3.11
CA ALA A 9 -17.47 3.42 -2.83
C ALA A 9 -17.20 3.51 -1.32
N TYR A 10 -15.99 3.09 -0.95
CA TYR A 10 -15.46 3.19 0.41
C TYR A 10 -14.19 4.02 0.38
N VAL A 11 -13.98 4.84 1.40
CA VAL A 11 -12.75 5.64 1.56
C VAL A 11 -11.96 5.12 2.75
N TRP A 12 -10.68 4.87 2.53
CA TRP A 12 -9.70 4.72 3.59
C TRP A 12 -9.09 6.09 3.84
N LEU A 13 -9.02 6.47 5.10
CA LEU A 13 -8.40 7.71 5.55
C LEU A 13 -7.70 7.41 6.87
N ASN A 14 -6.39 7.65 6.91
CA ASN A 14 -5.66 7.58 8.17
C ASN A 14 -6.00 8.78 9.06
N ASP A 15 -5.88 8.59 10.37
CA ASP A 15 -6.12 9.59 11.40
C ASP A 15 -5.03 10.67 11.50
N ASP A 16 -3.85 10.40 10.94
CA ASP A 16 -2.67 11.29 10.92
C ASP A 16 -2.53 12.12 9.63
N VAL A 17 -3.60 12.20 8.82
CA VAL A 17 -3.61 12.94 7.55
C VAL A 17 -4.35 14.27 7.72
N GLU A 18 -3.68 15.36 7.32
CA GLU A 18 -4.30 16.67 7.15
C GLU A 18 -4.66 16.88 5.68
N LEU A 19 -5.95 16.85 5.35
CA LEU A 19 -6.42 16.93 3.97
C LEU A 19 -6.41 18.37 3.43
N ASP A 20 -6.10 18.50 2.14
CA ASP A 20 -6.37 19.73 1.40
C ASP A 20 -7.88 20.01 1.36
N ARG A 21 -8.27 21.28 1.35
CA ARG A 21 -9.69 21.69 1.41
C ARG A 21 -10.55 21.05 0.31
N ASP A 22 -9.95 20.78 -0.85
CA ASP A 22 -10.62 20.23 -2.03
C ASP A 22 -10.32 18.72 -2.26
N ALA A 23 -9.62 18.06 -1.33
CA ALA A 23 -9.11 16.70 -1.52
C ALA A 23 -10.23 15.68 -1.79
N LEU A 24 -11.27 15.68 -0.96
CA LEU A 24 -12.39 14.74 -1.11
C LEU A 24 -13.22 15.02 -2.35
N SER A 25 -13.40 16.31 -2.72
CA SER A 25 -14.11 16.67 -3.95
C SER A 25 -13.35 16.22 -5.20
N ARG A 26 -12.02 16.38 -5.23
CA ARG A 26 -11.18 15.89 -6.33
C ARG A 26 -11.21 14.36 -6.42
N LEU A 27 -11.11 13.67 -5.29
CA LEU A 27 -11.16 12.21 -5.21
C LEU A 27 -12.50 11.67 -5.71
N TRP A 28 -13.61 12.29 -5.29
CA TRP A 28 -14.94 11.92 -5.73
C TRP A 28 -15.16 12.20 -7.22
N ALA A 29 -14.74 13.36 -7.71
CA ALA A 29 -14.82 13.71 -9.12
C ALA A 29 -14.10 12.67 -9.99
N ALA A 30 -12.87 12.29 -9.62
CA ALA A 30 -12.09 11.27 -10.32
C ALA A 30 -12.78 9.90 -10.31
N HIS A 31 -13.42 9.51 -9.20
CA HIS A 31 -14.18 8.27 -9.15
C HIS A 31 -15.37 8.27 -10.13
N THR A 32 -16.11 9.38 -10.18
CA THR A 32 -17.32 9.50 -11.01
C THR A 32 -17.05 9.70 -12.50
N SER A 33 -15.90 10.28 -12.87
CA SER A 33 -15.53 10.50 -14.28
C SER A 33 -14.83 9.30 -14.91
N GLY A 34 -14.28 8.39 -14.10
CA GLY A 34 -13.62 7.17 -14.56
C GLY A 34 -14.57 5.99 -14.84
N THR A 35 -14.00 4.80 -15.01
CA THR A 35 -14.77 3.56 -15.19
C THR A 35 -15.46 3.07 -13.91
N GLY A 36 -15.23 3.73 -12.78
CA GLY A 36 -15.75 3.33 -11.47
C GLY A 36 -15.18 2.02 -10.94
N GLN A 37 -14.15 1.42 -11.57
CA GLN A 37 -13.61 0.10 -11.21
C GLN A 37 -12.20 0.12 -10.64
N ALA A 38 -11.47 1.23 -10.81
CA ALA A 38 -10.10 1.36 -10.30
C ALA A 38 -10.06 1.77 -8.83
N ILE A 39 -9.10 1.24 -8.08
CA ILE A 39 -8.74 1.74 -6.75
C ILE A 39 -7.97 3.04 -6.96
N LEU A 40 -8.42 4.15 -6.37
CA LEU A 40 -7.81 5.46 -6.52
C LEU A 40 -7.04 5.81 -5.25
N GLY A 41 -5.74 6.07 -5.37
CA GLY A 41 -4.92 6.53 -4.27
C GLY A 41 -4.43 7.95 -4.45
N CYS A 42 -4.20 8.61 -3.33
CA CYS A 42 -3.82 10.01 -3.27
C CYS A 42 -2.43 10.16 -2.64
N ALA A 43 -1.54 10.90 -3.30
CA ALA A 43 -0.23 11.22 -2.73
C ALA A 43 -0.34 12.26 -1.60
N MET A 44 0.54 12.13 -0.61
CA MET A 44 0.66 13.04 0.54
C MET A 44 2.01 13.75 0.50
N ARG A 45 2.05 15.01 0.96
CA ARG A 45 3.28 15.79 1.11
C ARG A 45 3.87 15.58 2.50
N GLY A 46 5.21 15.58 2.58
CA GLY A 46 5.90 15.74 3.85
C GLY A 46 5.74 17.15 4.41
N SER A 47 6.01 17.33 5.70
CA SER A 47 6.01 18.63 6.37
C SER A 47 7.17 19.55 5.99
N LYS A 48 8.16 19.05 5.24
CA LYS A 48 9.27 19.83 4.65
C LYS A 48 9.17 19.70 3.13
N GLU A 49 9.22 20.82 2.41
CA GLU A 49 8.79 20.88 1.01
C GLU A 49 9.57 19.97 0.05
N GLY A 50 8.86 19.52 -1.01
CA GLY A 50 9.46 19.18 -2.31
C GLY A 50 9.03 17.83 -2.92
N SER A 51 8.67 16.83 -2.11
CA SER A 51 8.35 15.48 -2.62
C SER A 51 7.22 14.78 -1.86
N ALA A 52 6.59 13.80 -2.50
CA ALA A 52 5.56 13.01 -1.85
C ALA A 52 6.15 12.11 -0.74
N SER A 53 5.64 12.26 0.49
CA SER A 53 5.98 11.38 1.62
C SER A 53 5.37 9.98 1.44
N TYR A 54 4.14 9.94 0.91
CA TYR A 54 3.38 8.75 0.58
C TYR A 54 2.77 8.88 -0.81
N SER A 55 2.72 7.79 -1.58
CA SER A 55 2.28 7.81 -2.99
C SER A 55 1.90 6.40 -3.46
N GLY A 56 1.85 6.19 -4.78
CA GLY A 56 1.85 4.86 -5.40
C GLY A 56 3.26 4.32 -5.63
N SER A 57 3.37 3.02 -5.88
CA SER A 57 4.62 2.37 -6.26
C SER A 57 4.39 1.32 -7.34
N ILE A 58 5.41 1.10 -8.16
CA ILE A 58 5.46 0.02 -9.16
C ILE A 58 6.47 -1.05 -8.74
N GLN A 59 6.17 -2.31 -9.03
CA GLN A 59 7.06 -3.43 -8.78
C GLN A 59 8.25 -3.37 -9.75
N GLU A 60 9.45 -3.57 -9.21
CA GLU A 60 10.68 -3.59 -10.00
C GLU A 60 11.34 -4.96 -10.01
N GLY A 61 11.61 -5.45 -11.22
CA GLY A 61 12.27 -6.72 -11.45
C GLY A 61 11.48 -7.93 -10.93
N SER A 62 12.18 -9.03 -10.71
CA SER A 62 11.57 -10.32 -10.36
C SER A 62 11.21 -10.46 -8.88
N HIS A 63 11.68 -9.57 -8.01
CA HIS A 63 11.43 -9.69 -6.57
C HIS A 63 10.01 -9.21 -6.23
N PRO A 64 9.16 -10.05 -5.63
CA PRO A 64 7.71 -9.79 -5.50
C PRO A 64 7.33 -8.64 -4.58
N PHE A 65 8.28 -8.14 -3.79
CA PHE A 65 8.10 -7.02 -2.87
C PHE A 65 9.16 -5.93 -3.05
N ARG A 66 9.78 -5.86 -4.22
CA ARG A 66 10.66 -4.74 -4.57
C ARG A 66 9.83 -3.73 -5.34
N PHE A 67 9.67 -2.55 -4.75
CA PHE A 67 8.86 -1.48 -5.33
C PHE A 67 9.69 -0.21 -5.44
N ARG A 68 9.45 0.55 -6.51
CA ARG A 68 9.90 1.93 -6.63
C ARG A 68 8.71 2.86 -6.53
N ARG A 69 8.84 3.86 -5.65
CA ARG A 69 7.86 4.94 -5.51
C ARG A 69 7.72 5.71 -6.81
N VAL A 70 6.48 6.06 -7.12
CA VAL A 70 6.12 6.93 -8.24
C VAL A 70 5.77 8.30 -7.67
N GLU A 71 6.40 9.36 -8.19
CA GLU A 71 5.97 10.72 -7.89
C GLU A 71 4.67 11.02 -8.64
N PRO A 72 3.69 11.69 -8.01
CA PRO A 72 2.45 12.03 -8.69
C PRO A 72 2.71 13.01 -9.83
N ASP A 73 2.10 12.76 -10.99
CA ASP A 73 2.09 13.71 -12.10
C ASP A 73 1.21 14.92 -11.74
N CYS A 74 1.47 16.10 -12.33
CA CYS A 74 0.70 17.30 -12.03
C CYS A 74 -0.70 17.30 -12.67
N ALA A 75 -0.94 16.50 -13.71
CA ALA A 75 -2.15 16.56 -14.52
C ALA A 75 -2.79 15.19 -14.79
N ARG A 76 -2.01 14.10 -14.81
CA ARG A 76 -2.48 12.78 -15.24
C ARG A 76 -2.54 11.77 -14.08
N GLU A 77 -3.53 10.90 -14.15
CA GLU A 77 -3.55 9.69 -13.33
C GLU A 77 -2.51 8.70 -13.84
N LEU A 78 -1.77 8.06 -12.92
CA LEU A 78 -0.75 7.06 -13.23
C LEU A 78 -1.21 5.68 -12.76
N GLU A 79 -1.08 4.66 -13.60
CA GLU A 79 -1.26 3.28 -13.15
C GLU A 79 -0.08 2.86 -12.27
N VAL A 80 -0.37 2.23 -11.14
CA VAL A 80 0.61 1.75 -10.16
C VAL A 80 0.22 0.37 -9.66
N ASP A 81 1.20 -0.40 -9.17
CA ASP A 81 0.93 -1.76 -8.66
C ASP A 81 0.35 -1.75 -7.25
N VAL A 82 0.77 -0.78 -6.44
CA VAL A 82 0.37 -0.63 -5.03
C VAL A 82 0.26 0.83 -4.64
N LEU A 83 -0.58 1.10 -3.65
CA LEU A 83 -0.84 2.43 -3.09
C LEU A 83 -0.54 2.42 -1.59
N ASN A 84 -0.09 3.56 -1.07
CA ASN A 84 -0.11 3.78 0.38
C ASN A 84 -1.54 4.05 0.88
N GLY A 85 -1.89 3.49 2.02
CA GLY A 85 -3.25 3.54 2.58
C GLY A 85 -3.72 4.88 3.19
N ASN A 86 -2.98 5.98 3.02
CA ASN A 86 -3.27 7.25 3.70
C ASN A 86 -4.61 7.89 3.29
N LEU A 87 -4.89 7.95 1.98
CA LEU A 87 -6.18 8.31 1.43
C LEU A 87 -6.39 7.50 0.15
N VAL A 88 -7.36 6.58 0.20
CA VAL A 88 -7.65 5.67 -0.92
C VAL A 88 -9.17 5.54 -1.07
N LEU A 89 -9.68 5.70 -2.28
CA LEU A 89 -11.04 5.34 -2.63
C LEU A 89 -11.05 3.96 -3.28
N VAL A 90 -11.89 3.09 -2.74
CA VAL A 90 -12.10 1.73 -3.22
C VAL A 90 -13.55 1.62 -3.71
N PRO A 91 -13.77 1.38 -5.01
CA PRO A 91 -15.11 1.16 -5.52
C PRO A 91 -15.78 -0.05 -4.88
N CYS A 92 -17.10 0.00 -4.71
CA CYS A 92 -17.83 -1.07 -4.04
C CYS A 92 -17.68 -2.42 -4.74
N ILE A 93 -17.62 -2.43 -6.08
CA ILE A 93 -17.40 -3.65 -6.86
C ILE A 93 -16.09 -4.37 -6.50
N VAL A 94 -15.03 -3.62 -6.18
CA VAL A 94 -13.75 -4.20 -5.76
C VAL A 94 -13.94 -4.89 -4.42
N THR A 95 -14.51 -4.17 -3.46
CA THR A 95 -14.75 -4.65 -2.10
C THR A 95 -15.73 -5.83 -2.04
N GLN A 96 -16.74 -5.85 -2.91
CA GLN A 96 -17.65 -6.99 -3.06
C GLN A 96 -16.93 -8.21 -3.63
N LYS A 97 -15.99 -8.01 -4.56
CA LYS A 97 -15.27 -9.10 -5.22
C LYS A 97 -14.20 -9.71 -4.32
N ILE A 98 -13.44 -8.90 -3.59
CA ILE A 98 -12.27 -9.39 -2.83
C ILE A 98 -12.45 -9.31 -1.31
N GLY A 99 -13.49 -8.64 -0.80
CA GLY A 99 -13.66 -8.41 0.63
C GLY A 99 -12.76 -7.28 1.14
N GLY A 100 -12.57 -7.21 2.47
CA GLY A 100 -11.73 -6.21 3.13
C GLY A 100 -10.24 -6.59 3.21
N PHE A 101 -9.52 -5.96 4.13
CA PHE A 101 -8.11 -6.26 4.40
C PHE A 101 -7.88 -7.71 4.85
N ALA A 102 -6.74 -8.28 4.46
CA ALA A 102 -6.31 -9.59 4.91
C ALA A 102 -6.11 -9.60 6.44
N LYS A 103 -6.92 -10.40 7.16
CA LYS A 103 -6.92 -10.49 8.63
C LYS A 103 -5.59 -10.97 9.22
N TYR A 104 -4.75 -11.62 8.42
CA TYR A 104 -3.44 -12.09 8.87
C TYR A 104 -2.43 -10.93 9.01
N LEU A 105 -2.60 -9.80 8.29
CA LEU A 105 -1.76 -8.62 8.39
C LEU A 105 -2.29 -7.68 9.48
N VAL A 106 -1.61 -7.65 10.63
CA VAL A 106 -2.12 -6.94 11.82
C VAL A 106 -1.57 -5.51 11.94
N HIS A 107 -0.38 -5.23 11.41
CA HIS A 107 0.29 -3.94 11.64
C HIS A 107 0.61 -3.17 10.35
N HIS A 108 1.13 -3.84 9.32
CA HIS A 108 1.59 -3.17 8.10
C HIS A 108 1.39 -4.03 6.86
N GLY A 109 1.41 -3.38 5.69
CA GLY A 109 1.37 -4.03 4.38
C GLY A 109 -0.03 -4.44 3.89
N GLY A 110 -1.08 -4.11 4.65
CA GLY A 110 -2.46 -4.40 4.26
C GLY A 110 -2.88 -3.67 2.99
N ASP A 111 -2.43 -2.43 2.81
CA ASP A 111 -2.63 -1.62 1.61
C ASP A 111 -1.99 -2.27 0.36
N TYR A 112 -0.72 -2.67 0.46
CA TYR A 112 0.01 -3.32 -0.64
C TYR A 112 -0.58 -4.69 -0.97
N GLU A 113 -0.92 -5.49 0.03
CA GLU A 113 -1.61 -6.77 -0.14
C GLU A 113 -2.94 -6.59 -0.86
N TYR A 114 -3.75 -5.62 -0.43
CA TYR A 114 -5.07 -5.35 -1.00
C TYR A 114 -4.99 -4.97 -2.48
N CYS A 115 -4.12 -4.02 -2.84
CA CYS A 115 -3.92 -3.63 -4.24
C CYS A 115 -3.52 -4.81 -5.12
N ARG A 116 -2.62 -5.67 -4.62
CA ARG A 116 -2.18 -6.85 -5.36
C ARG A 116 -3.26 -7.92 -5.49
N ARG A 117 -4.03 -8.15 -4.43
CA ARG A 117 -5.15 -9.08 -4.48
C ARG A 117 -6.24 -8.57 -5.43
N ALA A 118 -6.52 -7.27 -5.43
CA ALA A 118 -7.42 -6.64 -6.41
C ALA A 118 -6.92 -6.84 -7.85
N SER A 119 -5.62 -6.66 -8.09
CA SER A 119 -4.98 -6.87 -9.39
C SER A 119 -5.14 -8.30 -9.92
N ARG A 120 -5.02 -9.32 -9.06
CA ARG A 120 -5.29 -10.73 -9.45
C ARG A 120 -6.74 -10.97 -9.90
N HIS A 121 -7.67 -10.08 -9.54
CA HIS A 121 -9.07 -10.10 -9.98
C HIS A 121 -9.37 -9.11 -11.11
N GLY A 122 -8.33 -8.52 -11.73
CA GLY A 122 -8.46 -7.64 -12.88
C GLY A 122 -8.66 -6.16 -12.55
N PHE A 123 -8.68 -5.77 -11.27
CA PHE A 123 -8.81 -4.37 -10.88
C PHE A 123 -7.46 -3.66 -10.86
N ARG A 124 -7.42 -2.42 -11.36
CA ARG A 124 -6.21 -1.61 -11.40
C ARG A 124 -6.16 -0.63 -10.24
N SER A 125 -4.96 -0.28 -9.81
CA SER A 125 -4.73 0.83 -8.87
C SER A 125 -4.21 2.03 -9.66
N ARG A 126 -4.75 3.21 -9.39
CA ARG A 126 -4.35 4.47 -10.03
C ARG A 126 -3.99 5.50 -8.99
N LEU A 127 -2.87 6.18 -9.20
CA LEU A 127 -2.44 7.32 -8.43
C LEU A 127 -3.02 8.59 -9.08
N LEU A 128 -3.77 9.36 -8.31
CA LEU A 128 -4.36 10.62 -8.78
C LEU A 128 -3.28 11.72 -8.91
N PRO A 129 -3.50 12.70 -9.81
CA PRO A 129 -2.56 13.78 -10.02
C PRO A 129 -2.42 14.70 -8.80
N GLY A 130 -1.22 15.22 -8.62
CA GLY A 130 -0.86 16.10 -7.52
C GLY A 130 -0.92 15.41 -6.17
N THR A 131 -1.12 16.22 -5.13
CA THR A 131 -1.17 15.77 -3.74
C THR A 131 -2.49 16.20 -3.10
N PHE A 132 -2.87 15.53 -2.01
CA PHE A 132 -4.19 15.66 -1.40
C PHE A 132 -4.14 16.09 0.07
N GLY A 133 -2.95 16.37 0.59
CA GLY A 133 -2.77 16.75 1.97
C GLY A 133 -1.34 16.59 2.45
N VAL A 134 -1.18 16.70 3.75
CA VAL A 134 0.08 16.56 4.47
C VAL A 134 0.01 15.34 5.37
N CYS A 135 1.05 14.52 5.32
CA CYS A 135 1.27 13.46 6.29
C CYS A 135 2.78 13.28 6.47
N ALA A 136 3.23 13.41 7.71
CA ALA A 136 4.64 13.28 8.05
C ALA A 136 5.14 11.86 7.79
N SER A 137 6.32 11.75 7.18
CA SER A 137 6.99 10.45 7.04
C SER A 137 7.36 9.92 8.42
N ASN A 138 7.13 8.63 8.63
CA ASN A 138 7.60 7.97 9.83
C ASN A 138 9.13 8.07 9.97
N PRO A 139 9.66 8.35 11.17
CA PRO A 139 11.09 8.44 11.38
C PRO A 139 11.75 7.07 11.13
N PRO A 140 12.98 7.05 10.60
CA PRO A 140 13.69 5.80 10.39
C PRO A 140 13.94 5.09 11.73
N GLY A 141 13.51 3.84 11.83
CA GLY A 141 13.78 3.02 13.02
C GLY A 141 15.26 2.63 13.13
N GLN A 142 15.71 2.29 14.35
CA GLN A 142 17.07 1.82 14.58
C GLN A 142 17.32 0.47 13.90
N ARG A 143 18.36 0.37 13.06
CA ARG A 143 18.77 -0.87 12.41
C ARG A 143 19.51 -1.80 13.35
N LYS A 144 19.14 -3.09 13.36
CA LYS A 144 19.80 -4.16 14.11
C LYS A 144 20.26 -5.27 13.15
N ARG A 145 21.39 -5.91 13.44
CA ARG A 145 21.99 -7.01 12.64
C ARG A 145 22.07 -8.31 13.42
N GLY A 146 22.45 -9.40 12.76
CA GLY A 146 22.60 -10.73 13.36
C GLY A 146 21.29 -11.25 13.96
N LEU A 147 21.39 -11.95 15.09
CA LEU A 147 20.22 -12.48 15.80
C LEU A 147 19.22 -11.40 16.21
N ALA A 148 19.70 -10.21 16.57
CA ALA A 148 18.84 -9.08 16.93
C ALA A 148 18.06 -8.53 15.72
N GLY A 149 18.69 -8.49 14.55
CA GLY A 149 18.04 -8.14 13.27
C GLY A 149 16.99 -9.18 12.87
N LEU A 150 17.31 -10.47 12.99
CA LEU A 150 16.37 -11.55 12.72
C LEU A 150 15.15 -11.52 13.65
N ARG A 151 15.37 -11.34 14.97
CA ARG A 151 14.29 -11.19 15.96
C ARG A 151 13.42 -9.97 15.68
N LYS A 152 14.01 -8.85 15.25
CA LYS A 152 13.26 -7.65 14.86
C LYS A 152 12.42 -7.92 13.61
N ALA A 153 12.98 -8.54 12.57
CA ALA A 153 12.24 -8.87 11.35
C ALA A 153 11.06 -9.81 11.59
N ALA A 154 11.22 -10.78 12.50
CA ALA A 154 10.16 -11.71 12.91
C ALA A 154 9.20 -11.13 13.98
N SER A 155 9.36 -9.87 14.39
CA SER A 155 8.49 -9.26 15.40
C SER A 155 7.11 -8.89 14.82
N PRO A 156 6.06 -8.74 15.66
CA PRO A 156 4.72 -8.39 15.19
C PRO A 156 4.66 -7.11 14.34
N LYS A 157 5.51 -6.12 14.65
CA LYS A 157 5.61 -4.84 13.92
C LYS A 157 6.25 -4.96 12.53
N HIS A 158 6.72 -6.14 12.14
CA HIS A 158 7.38 -6.38 10.87
C HIS A 158 6.70 -7.55 10.17
N LEU A 159 7.43 -8.59 9.81
CA LEU A 159 6.89 -9.74 9.10
C LEU A 159 7.16 -11.02 9.91
N PRO A 160 6.36 -11.31 10.94
CA PRO A 160 6.44 -12.60 11.62
C PRO A 160 6.07 -13.72 10.63
N ILE A 161 6.59 -14.94 10.85
CA ILE A 161 6.43 -16.08 9.92
C ILE A 161 4.96 -16.33 9.57
N ARG A 162 4.06 -16.24 10.56
CA ARG A 162 2.61 -16.40 10.38
C ARG A 162 1.98 -15.40 9.40
N MET A 163 2.59 -14.24 9.21
CA MET A 163 2.20 -13.24 8.20
C MET A 163 2.98 -13.43 6.89
N GLY A 164 4.28 -13.71 7.00
CA GLY A 164 5.16 -13.84 5.84
C GLY A 164 4.81 -15.01 4.94
N VAL A 165 4.46 -16.17 5.50
CA VAL A 165 4.10 -17.36 4.72
C VAL A 165 2.90 -17.12 3.79
N PRO A 166 1.71 -16.72 4.27
CA PRO A 166 0.57 -16.48 3.38
C PRO A 166 0.86 -15.36 2.38
N LEU A 167 1.43 -14.24 2.84
CA LEU A 167 1.75 -13.10 1.99
C LEU A 167 2.66 -13.48 0.82
N TYR A 168 3.76 -14.20 1.09
CA TYR A 168 4.69 -14.64 0.06
C TYR A 168 4.12 -15.77 -0.80
N ARG A 169 3.34 -16.69 -0.24
CA ARG A 169 2.70 -17.76 -1.01
C ARG A 169 1.75 -17.22 -2.07
N GLU A 170 0.99 -16.18 -1.75
CA GLU A 170 0.07 -15.54 -2.70
C GLU A 170 0.82 -14.76 -3.79
N SER A 171 2.01 -14.26 -3.46
CA SER A 171 2.64 -13.14 -4.16
C SER A 171 3.99 -13.42 -4.81
N GLY A 172 4.70 -14.44 -4.34
CA GLY A 172 6.05 -14.79 -4.73
C GLY A 172 6.14 -15.82 -5.85
N GLY A 173 5.01 -16.24 -6.40
CA GLY A 173 4.94 -17.30 -7.41
C GLY A 173 5.44 -18.65 -6.88
N PRO A 174 5.85 -19.58 -7.76
CA PRO A 174 6.31 -20.91 -7.36
C PRO A 174 7.52 -20.90 -6.41
N PHE A 175 8.33 -19.84 -6.45
CA PHE A 175 9.57 -19.69 -5.67
C PHE A 175 9.48 -18.68 -4.51
N TRP A 176 8.30 -18.14 -4.19
CA TRP A 176 7.82 -18.43 -2.85
C TRP A 176 8.74 -18.24 -1.65
N TRP A 177 9.08 -19.42 -1.14
CA TRP A 177 9.92 -19.70 0.00
C TRP A 177 11.35 -19.17 -0.16
N VAL A 178 11.89 -19.09 -1.38
CA VAL A 178 13.21 -18.48 -1.65
C VAL A 178 13.18 -17.01 -1.29
N TRP A 179 12.13 -16.30 -1.72
CA TRP A 179 11.99 -14.88 -1.42
C TRP A 179 11.79 -14.63 0.07
N LEU A 180 11.00 -15.46 0.75
CA LEU A 180 10.79 -15.37 2.19
C LEU A 180 12.07 -15.66 2.97
N ALA A 181 12.81 -16.70 2.59
CA ALA A 181 14.12 -17.01 3.18
C ALA A 181 15.10 -15.85 2.97
N SER A 182 15.10 -15.25 1.77
CA SER A 182 15.96 -14.09 1.46
C SER A 182 15.66 -12.87 2.33
N TYR A 183 14.40 -12.66 2.73
CA TYR A 183 14.00 -11.58 3.64
C TYR A 183 14.68 -11.73 5.01
N TYR A 184 14.57 -12.93 5.62
CA TYR A 184 15.19 -13.21 6.91
C TYR A 184 16.72 -13.25 6.83
N ALA A 185 17.30 -13.79 5.75
CA ALA A 185 18.74 -13.78 5.53
C ALA A 185 19.30 -12.35 5.43
N LYS A 186 18.60 -11.45 4.71
CA LYS A 186 18.96 -10.02 4.64
C LYS A 186 18.87 -9.35 6.02
N ALA A 187 17.84 -9.65 6.81
CA ALA A 187 17.71 -9.11 8.17
C ALA A 187 18.88 -9.53 9.08
N PHE A 188 19.40 -10.74 8.90
CA PHE A 188 20.58 -11.21 9.62
C PHE A 188 21.87 -10.52 9.14
N VAL A 189 22.12 -10.49 7.82
CA VAL A 189 23.40 -10.02 7.25
C VAL A 189 23.48 -8.49 7.15
N LYS A 190 22.48 -7.86 6.53
CA LYS A 190 22.49 -6.41 6.23
C LYS A 190 21.84 -5.58 7.34
N GLY A 191 20.97 -6.21 8.12
CA GLY A 191 20.25 -5.61 9.23
C GLY A 191 18.89 -5.06 8.85
N PHE A 192 18.02 -4.94 9.85
CA PHE A 192 16.64 -4.50 9.76
C PHE A 192 16.34 -3.42 10.79
#